data_AF-A0A395ITI4-F1
#
_entry.id   AF-A0A395ITI4-F1
#
_cell.length_a   1.000
_cell.length_b   1.000
_cell.length_c   1.000
_cell.angle_alpha   90.00
_cell.angle_beta   90.00
_cell.angle_gamma   90.00
#
_symmetry.space_group_name_H-M   'P 1'
#
loop_
_entity.id
_entity.type
_entity.pdbx_description
1 polymer ?
#
loop_
_entity_poly.entity_id
_entity_poly.type
_entity_poly.pdbx_seq_one_letter_code
_entity_poly.pdbx_strand_id
1 'polypeptide(L)'
;MSEISVEPYYLQRGTELLLANKTAVDANPQKDVEYPDWSDRYVNEKEGVHDEDGLEDYCENSFSIMLTEPKINLEPIGRHWSGWTFLNKEFISNSNTPKYKAYDSGWIFGGSASAKLDTMIVVYTKSAVDVDTPKNNTTRLYCSELMYQAWRGTCLASSETRDKDLPMGGLKFIAIGLISNRGTYLAIQNAVELRSRSDPSMGEGSVTFSSSDENEDLDIFRMLVGTDNGRPVVRMCADHAKSLGGKQIVKVHVWNNMPYSPGFGGLVFELA
;
A
#
# COMPACT_ATOMS: atom_id res chain seq x y z
N MET A 1 24.80 -19.39 9.14
CA MET A 1 23.50 -19.73 8.51
C MET A 1 22.57 -18.57 8.80
N SER A 2 22.03 -17.80 7.86
CA SER A 2 21.80 -17.99 6.43
C SER A 2 21.80 -16.64 5.70
N GLU A 3 22.64 -16.47 4.67
CA GLU A 3 22.34 -15.57 3.55
C GLU A 3 21.15 -16.17 2.83
N ILE A 4 19.96 -15.60 3.02
CA ILE A 4 18.80 -15.97 2.23
C ILE A 4 18.78 -15.06 1.03
N SER A 5 18.94 -15.69 -0.13
CA SER A 5 18.63 -15.26 -1.49
C SER A 5 17.19 -14.72 -1.57
N VAL A 6 16.94 -13.51 -1.04
CA VAL A 6 15.62 -12.86 -1.08
C VAL A 6 15.38 -12.20 -2.44
N GLU A 7 16.44 -11.73 -3.10
CA GLU A 7 16.34 -10.98 -4.37
C GLU A 7 15.79 -11.80 -5.54
N PRO A 8 16.26 -13.03 -5.82
CA PRO A 8 15.75 -13.79 -6.98
C PRO A 8 14.27 -14.15 -6.82
N TYR A 9 13.84 -14.39 -5.58
CA TYR A 9 12.46 -14.72 -5.28
C TYR A 9 11.52 -13.52 -5.44
N TYR A 10 11.90 -12.33 -4.95
CA TYR A 10 11.10 -11.12 -5.16
C TYR A 10 11.09 -10.70 -6.64
N LEU A 11 12.20 -10.81 -7.37
CA LEU A 11 12.23 -10.57 -8.82
C LEU A 11 11.26 -11.48 -9.58
N GLN A 12 11.32 -12.80 -9.32
CA GLN A 12 10.41 -13.76 -9.95
C GLN A 12 8.95 -13.43 -9.60
N ARG A 13 8.65 -13.26 -8.31
CA ARG A 13 7.30 -12.98 -7.84
C ARG A 13 6.75 -11.68 -8.44
N GLY A 14 7.55 -10.63 -8.48
CA GLY A 14 7.14 -9.35 -9.08
C GLY A 14 6.86 -9.46 -10.57
N THR A 15 7.67 -10.23 -11.29
CA THR A 15 7.44 -10.53 -12.71
C THR A 15 6.10 -11.25 -12.93
N GLU A 16 5.81 -12.28 -12.14
CA GLU A 16 4.56 -13.03 -12.20
C GLU A 16 3.34 -12.15 -11.87
N LEU A 17 3.47 -11.29 -10.85
CA LEU A 17 2.40 -10.37 -10.44
C LEU A 17 2.09 -9.33 -11.52
N LEU A 18 3.12 -8.72 -12.12
CA LEU A 18 2.95 -7.75 -13.21
C LEU A 18 2.30 -8.39 -14.44
N LEU A 19 2.67 -9.63 -14.78
CA LEU A 19 2.05 -10.38 -15.86
C LEU A 19 0.57 -10.69 -15.56
N ALA A 20 0.25 -11.08 -14.33
CA ALA A 20 -1.13 -11.33 -13.90
C ALA A 20 -1.98 -10.05 -13.97
N ASN A 21 -1.45 -8.91 -13.49
CA ASN A 21 -2.13 -7.62 -13.62
C ASN A 21 -2.34 -7.24 -15.08
N LYS A 22 -1.31 -7.37 -15.93
CA LYS A 22 -1.45 -7.12 -17.38
C LYS A 22 -2.55 -7.99 -18.01
N THR A 23 -2.60 -9.27 -17.64
CA THR A 23 -3.63 -10.19 -18.14
C THR A 23 -5.03 -9.75 -17.72
N ALA A 24 -5.20 -9.27 -16.48
CA ALA A 24 -6.48 -8.77 -15.97
C ALA A 24 -6.91 -7.46 -16.67
N VAL A 25 -5.95 -6.56 -16.92
CA VAL A 25 -6.18 -5.28 -17.62
C VAL A 25 -6.50 -5.48 -19.10
N ASP A 26 -5.81 -6.41 -19.78
CA ASP A 26 -6.01 -6.71 -21.21
C ASP A 26 -7.28 -7.56 -21.46
N ALA A 27 -7.93 -8.07 -20.42
CA ALA A 27 -9.16 -8.87 -20.55
C ALA A 27 -10.32 -8.04 -21.11
N ASN A 28 -11.12 -8.63 -22.00
CA ASN A 28 -12.30 -7.98 -22.59
C ASN A 28 -13.55 -8.88 -22.46
N PRO A 29 -14.54 -8.53 -21.60
CA PRO A 29 -14.53 -7.37 -20.70
C PRO A 29 -13.59 -7.58 -19.51
N GLN A 30 -13.03 -6.48 -18.99
CA GLN A 30 -12.37 -6.46 -17.68
C GLN A 30 -13.38 -6.86 -16.59
N LYS A 31 -12.89 -7.55 -15.55
CA LYS A 31 -13.72 -8.04 -14.44
C LYS A 31 -13.01 -7.81 -13.11
N ASP A 32 -13.82 -7.53 -12.10
CA ASP A 32 -13.35 -7.51 -10.72
C ASP A 32 -13.59 -8.90 -10.09
N VAL A 33 -12.74 -9.26 -9.13
CA VAL A 33 -12.89 -10.44 -8.28
C VAL A 33 -13.80 -10.04 -7.12
N GLU A 34 -14.82 -10.86 -6.87
CA GLU A 34 -15.74 -10.64 -5.76
C GLU A 34 -15.14 -11.14 -4.44
N TYR A 35 -15.13 -10.26 -3.45
CA TYR A 35 -14.76 -10.57 -2.07
C TYR A 35 -15.91 -10.19 -1.13
N PRO A 36 -16.05 -10.89 0.02
CA PRO A 36 -16.94 -10.45 1.10
C PRO A 36 -16.59 -9.04 1.58
N ASP A 37 -17.56 -8.35 2.15
CA ASP A 37 -17.33 -7.01 2.69
C ASP A 37 -16.43 -7.09 3.93
N TRP A 38 -15.54 -6.11 4.10
CA TRP A 38 -14.65 -6.05 5.26
C TRP A 38 -15.44 -6.10 6.57
N SER A 39 -16.65 -5.52 6.59
CA SER A 39 -17.50 -5.46 7.77
C SER A 39 -18.03 -6.83 8.21
N ASP A 40 -17.92 -7.89 7.40
CA ASP A 40 -18.26 -9.24 7.84
C ASP A 40 -17.31 -9.76 8.94
N ARG A 41 -16.02 -9.41 8.84
CA ARG A 41 -14.95 -9.92 9.73
C ARG A 41 -14.26 -8.86 10.56
N TYR A 42 -14.21 -7.62 10.07
CA TYR A 42 -13.41 -6.56 10.66
C TYR A 42 -14.28 -5.42 11.19
N VAL A 43 -13.70 -4.62 12.08
CA VAL A 43 -14.24 -3.32 12.52
C VAL A 43 -13.29 -2.24 12.01
N ASN A 44 -13.84 -1.13 11.53
CA ASN A 44 -13.07 0.07 11.28
C ASN A 44 -13.11 0.98 12.53
N GLU A 45 -12.02 1.10 13.28
CA GLU A 45 -11.98 1.98 14.47
C GLU A 45 -12.13 3.47 14.12
N LYS A 46 -11.83 3.82 12.86
CA LYS A 46 -11.95 5.17 12.31
C LYS A 46 -13.22 5.35 11.46
N GLU A 47 -14.22 4.48 11.60
CA GLU A 47 -15.46 4.56 10.84
C GLU A 47 -16.11 5.95 10.98
N GLY A 48 -16.39 6.60 9.85
CA GLY A 48 -16.98 7.94 9.79
C GLY A 48 -15.99 9.12 9.84
N VAL A 49 -14.68 8.86 9.91
CA VAL A 49 -13.67 9.93 9.89
C VAL A 49 -13.19 10.18 8.44
N HIS A 50 -13.78 11.20 7.78
CA HIS A 50 -13.55 11.49 6.35
C HIS A 50 -13.03 12.91 6.03
N ASP A 51 -12.78 13.73 7.06
CA ASP A 51 -12.37 15.13 6.93
C ASP A 51 -11.17 15.47 7.85
N GLU A 52 -10.17 14.58 7.94
CA GLU A 52 -8.95 14.84 8.72
C GLU A 52 -8.10 15.95 8.06
N ASP A 53 -7.58 16.88 8.88
CA ASP A 53 -6.93 18.14 8.43
C ASP A 53 -5.58 17.96 7.73
N GLY A 54 -4.96 16.78 7.78
CA GLY A 54 -3.72 16.50 7.06
C GLY A 54 -2.90 15.37 7.66
N LEU A 55 -1.73 15.10 7.05
CA LEU A 55 -0.79 14.05 7.45
C LEU A 55 0.30 14.54 8.41
N GLU A 56 0.24 15.79 8.86
CA GLU A 56 1.31 16.43 9.65
C GLU A 56 1.59 15.67 10.96
N ASP A 57 0.55 15.11 11.58
CA ASP A 57 0.67 14.28 12.79
C ASP A 57 1.10 12.83 12.50
N TYR A 58 1.10 12.40 11.24
CA TYR A 58 1.50 11.04 10.85
C TYR A 58 3.02 10.94 10.66
N CYS A 59 3.65 10.16 11.54
CA CYS A 59 5.07 9.82 11.48
C CYS A 59 5.96 11.06 11.40
N GLU A 60 5.79 12.05 12.28
CA GLU A 60 6.63 13.26 12.28
C GLU A 60 6.71 13.96 10.90
N ASN A 61 5.58 14.06 10.19
CA ASN A 61 5.48 14.66 8.86
C ASN A 61 6.22 13.90 7.73
N SER A 62 6.69 12.67 7.98
CA SER A 62 7.49 11.88 7.02
C SER A 62 6.77 11.68 5.68
N PHE A 63 5.48 11.32 5.73
CA PHE A 63 4.67 11.07 4.52
C PHE A 63 4.44 12.34 3.71
N SER A 64 4.14 13.46 4.37
CA SER A 64 3.94 14.74 3.68
C SER A 64 5.17 15.10 2.84
N ILE A 65 6.37 14.94 3.40
CA ILE A 65 7.62 15.25 2.70
C ILE A 65 7.78 14.35 1.48
N MET A 66 7.57 13.05 1.63
CA MET A 66 7.60 12.11 0.50
C MET A 66 6.64 12.53 -0.61
N LEU A 67 5.41 12.92 -0.27
CA LEU A 67 4.39 13.32 -1.23
C LEU A 67 4.66 14.69 -1.88
N THR A 68 5.33 15.60 -1.18
CA THR A 68 5.72 16.92 -1.72
C THR A 68 6.99 16.90 -2.58
N GLU A 69 7.73 15.78 -2.63
CA GLU A 69 8.91 15.70 -3.51
C GLU A 69 8.52 16.04 -4.96
N PRO A 70 9.36 16.77 -5.73
CA PRO A 70 9.00 17.27 -7.06
C PRO A 70 8.51 16.20 -8.06
N LYS A 71 8.92 14.94 -7.87
CA LYS A 71 8.50 13.81 -8.70
C LYS A 71 7.06 13.35 -8.44
N ILE A 72 6.53 13.61 -7.25
CA ILE A 72 5.16 13.25 -6.84
C ILE A 72 4.28 14.51 -6.80
N ASN A 73 4.78 15.59 -6.21
CA ASN A 73 4.21 16.94 -6.24
C ASN A 73 2.73 16.99 -5.83
N LEU A 74 2.42 16.46 -4.65
CA LEU A 74 1.11 16.55 -4.03
C LEU A 74 1.15 17.51 -2.84
N GLU A 75 0.05 18.23 -2.63
CA GLU A 75 -0.17 19.06 -1.45
C GLU A 75 -1.01 18.26 -0.42
N PRO A 76 -0.38 17.71 0.64
CA PRO A 76 -1.04 16.78 1.55
C PRO A 76 -1.93 17.48 2.59
N ILE A 77 -1.86 18.80 2.72
CA ILE A 77 -2.58 19.55 3.75
C ILE A 77 -4.05 19.76 3.35
N GLY A 78 -4.95 19.52 4.30
CA GLY A 78 -6.36 19.88 4.21
C GLY A 78 -7.33 18.75 4.55
N ARG A 79 -8.58 19.14 4.80
CA ARG A 79 -9.72 18.27 5.18
C ARG A 79 -10.26 17.47 4.00
N HIS A 80 -9.54 16.44 3.61
CA HIS A 80 -9.92 15.53 2.53
C HIS A 80 -9.35 14.12 2.69
N TRP A 81 -8.87 13.79 3.88
CA TRP A 81 -8.35 12.48 4.22
C TRP A 81 -9.40 11.67 4.98
N SER A 82 -9.59 10.44 4.52
CA SER A 82 -10.36 9.41 5.20
C SER A 82 -9.43 8.44 5.93
N GLY A 83 -9.62 8.30 7.24
CA GLY A 83 -8.85 7.39 8.07
C GLY A 83 -9.42 5.98 8.04
N TRP A 84 -8.55 4.97 7.94
CA TRP A 84 -8.94 3.57 7.89
C TRP A 84 -8.06 2.75 8.83
N THR A 85 -8.69 2.03 9.75
CA THR A 85 -7.99 1.11 10.65
C THR A 85 -8.82 -0.13 10.85
N PHE A 86 -8.44 -1.23 10.22
CA PHE A 86 -9.20 -2.49 10.29
C PHE A 86 -8.67 -3.39 11.40
N LEU A 87 -9.58 -3.79 12.29
CA LEU A 87 -9.35 -4.68 13.42
C LEU A 87 -10.11 -5.98 13.24
N ASN A 88 -9.53 -7.09 13.68
CA ASN A 88 -10.28 -8.33 13.77
C ASN A 88 -11.36 -8.23 14.88
N LYS A 89 -12.62 -8.55 14.55
CA LYS A 89 -13.75 -8.57 15.52
C LYS A 89 -13.51 -9.50 16.71
N GLU A 90 -12.80 -10.61 16.52
CA GLU A 90 -12.41 -11.54 17.58
C GLU A 90 -11.54 -10.85 18.63
N PHE A 91 -10.65 -9.96 18.19
CA PHE A 91 -9.73 -9.26 19.07
C PHE A 91 -10.47 -8.28 19.97
N ILE A 92 -11.40 -7.50 19.41
CA ILE A 92 -12.23 -6.56 20.16
C ILE A 92 -13.07 -7.31 21.20
N SER A 93 -13.71 -8.41 20.79
CA SER A 93 -14.61 -9.18 21.65
C SER A 93 -13.88 -9.87 22.81
N ASN A 94 -12.57 -10.13 22.68
CA ASN A 94 -11.80 -10.93 23.62
C ASN A 94 -10.47 -10.26 24.05
N SER A 95 -10.35 -8.93 23.94
CA SER A 95 -9.09 -8.18 24.14
C SER A 95 -8.39 -8.44 25.48
N ASN A 96 -9.14 -8.83 26.51
CA ASN A 96 -8.62 -9.17 27.84
C ASN A 96 -8.06 -10.61 27.97
N THR A 97 -8.18 -11.44 26.94
CA THR A 97 -7.71 -12.83 26.97
C THR A 97 -6.19 -12.89 26.84
N PRO A 98 -5.47 -13.69 27.67
CA PRO A 98 -4.00 -13.78 27.63
C PRO A 98 -3.42 -14.09 26.24
N LYS A 99 -4.13 -14.92 25.46
CA LYS A 99 -3.78 -15.25 24.06
C LYS A 99 -3.69 -14.02 23.16
N TYR A 100 -4.48 -12.99 23.42
CA TYR A 100 -4.64 -11.82 22.58
C TYR A 100 -3.84 -10.61 23.09
N LYS A 101 -3.50 -10.56 24.39
CA LYS A 101 -2.60 -9.54 24.96
C LYS A 101 -1.22 -9.46 24.27
N ALA A 102 -0.75 -10.55 23.66
CA ALA A 102 0.54 -10.57 22.95
C ALA A 102 0.54 -9.80 21.62
N TYR A 103 -0.63 -9.36 21.12
CA TYR A 103 -0.74 -8.71 19.81
C TYR A 103 -0.97 -7.19 19.86
N ASP A 104 -0.82 -6.59 21.04
CA ASP A 104 -0.99 -5.16 21.40
C ASP A 104 -2.35 -4.55 21.02
N SER A 105 -2.62 -4.35 19.72
CA SER A 105 -3.79 -3.59 19.24
C SER A 105 -4.74 -4.37 18.32
N GLY A 106 -4.35 -5.55 17.82
CA GLY A 106 -5.20 -6.32 16.90
C GLY A 106 -5.45 -5.65 15.53
N TRP A 107 -4.71 -4.57 15.22
CA TRP A 107 -4.80 -3.85 13.96
C TRP A 107 -4.17 -4.66 12.82
N ILE A 108 -4.96 -4.98 11.79
CA ILE A 108 -4.52 -5.72 10.61
C ILE A 108 -4.04 -4.76 9.52
N PHE A 109 -4.69 -3.61 9.39
CA PHE A 109 -4.40 -2.59 8.40
C PHE A 109 -4.60 -1.21 9.02
N GLY A 110 -3.73 -0.26 8.69
CA GLY A 110 -3.87 1.14 9.08
C GLY A 110 -3.36 2.04 7.97
N GLY A 111 -4.13 3.06 7.64
CA GLY A 111 -3.82 3.98 6.57
C GLY A 111 -4.83 5.12 6.46
N SER A 112 -4.58 6.00 5.50
CA SER A 112 -5.49 7.08 5.14
C SER A 112 -5.57 7.18 3.62
N ALA A 113 -6.67 7.69 3.08
CA ALA A 113 -6.79 7.89 1.64
C ALA A 113 -7.52 9.19 1.33
N SER A 114 -7.22 9.76 0.17
CA SER A 114 -7.84 10.98 -0.32
C SER A 114 -8.23 10.84 -1.78
N ALA A 115 -9.54 10.88 -2.06
CA ALA A 115 -10.06 10.92 -3.42
C ALA A 115 -9.71 12.23 -4.14
N LYS A 116 -9.57 13.35 -3.40
CA LYS A 116 -9.15 14.63 -3.97
C LYS A 116 -7.74 14.59 -4.55
N LEU A 117 -6.84 13.84 -3.91
CA LEU A 117 -5.44 13.72 -4.30
C LEU A 117 -5.14 12.42 -5.06
N ASP A 118 -6.15 11.59 -5.32
CA ASP A 118 -5.96 10.29 -5.96
C ASP A 118 -4.91 9.42 -5.25
N THR A 119 -4.87 9.47 -3.91
CA THR A 119 -3.74 8.92 -3.13
C THR A 119 -4.20 8.11 -1.93
N MET A 120 -3.53 6.98 -1.70
CA MET A 120 -3.63 6.19 -0.48
C MET A 120 -2.29 6.15 0.26
N ILE A 121 -2.35 6.16 1.58
CA ILE A 121 -1.23 5.93 2.49
C ILE A 121 -1.49 4.68 3.30
N VAL A 122 -0.50 3.82 3.38
CA VAL A 122 -0.49 2.62 4.21
C VAL A 122 0.64 2.75 5.23
N VAL A 123 0.26 2.76 6.51
CA VAL A 123 1.20 2.92 7.63
C VAL A 123 1.64 1.57 8.15
N TYR A 124 0.73 0.61 8.25
CA TYR A 124 1.07 -0.75 8.65
C TYR A 124 0.09 -1.79 8.11
N THR A 125 0.62 -3.00 7.93
CA THR A 125 -0.13 -4.19 7.56
C THR A 125 0.38 -5.35 8.41
N LYS A 126 -0.49 -6.01 9.18
CA LYS A 126 -0.11 -7.06 10.14
C LYS A 126 -1.04 -8.26 10.01
N SER A 127 -0.91 -9.01 8.93
CA SER A 127 -1.73 -10.22 8.68
C SER A 127 -1.63 -11.27 9.80
N ALA A 128 -0.53 -11.28 10.56
CA ALA A 128 -0.34 -12.19 11.70
C ALA A 128 -1.37 -12.00 12.82
N VAL A 129 -2.05 -10.85 12.91
CA VAL A 129 -3.13 -10.63 13.89
C VAL A 129 -4.53 -10.96 13.36
N ASP A 130 -4.64 -11.42 12.11
CA ASP A 130 -5.91 -11.91 11.56
C ASP A 130 -6.18 -13.36 11.98
N VAL A 131 -6.66 -13.51 13.21
CA VAL A 131 -6.97 -14.79 13.84
C VAL A 131 -8.38 -15.28 13.50
N ASP A 132 -8.56 -16.60 13.44
CA ASP A 132 -9.89 -17.19 13.22
C ASP A 132 -10.77 -17.07 14.46
N THR A 133 -12.02 -16.66 14.25
CA THR A 133 -13.06 -16.65 15.27
C THR A 133 -13.59 -18.07 15.47
N PRO A 134 -13.50 -18.65 16.69
CA PRO A 134 -14.07 -19.97 16.95
C PRO A 134 -15.57 -19.99 16.62
N LYS A 135 -16.00 -21.00 15.85
CA LYS A 135 -17.40 -21.22 15.43
C LYS A 135 -17.99 -20.17 14.48
N ASN A 136 -17.19 -19.21 14.00
CA ASN A 136 -17.63 -18.28 12.95
C ASN A 136 -16.70 -18.43 11.73
N ASN A 137 -17.26 -18.88 10.61
CA ASN A 137 -16.50 -19.10 9.38
C ASN A 137 -16.56 -17.85 8.50
N THR A 138 -15.91 -16.78 8.93
CA THR A 138 -15.74 -15.57 8.11
C THR A 138 -14.48 -15.69 7.26
N THR A 139 -14.54 -15.25 6.00
CA THR A 139 -13.40 -15.32 5.09
C THR A 139 -12.35 -14.27 5.47
N ARG A 140 -11.06 -14.67 5.51
CA ARG A 140 -9.95 -13.71 5.63
C ARG A 140 -9.78 -12.94 4.32
N LEU A 141 -9.69 -11.62 4.40
CA LEU A 141 -9.40 -10.78 3.25
C LEU A 141 -7.89 -10.59 3.10
N TYR A 142 -7.42 -10.54 1.86
CA TYR A 142 -6.05 -10.14 1.56
C TYR A 142 -5.86 -8.66 1.91
N CYS A 143 -4.62 -8.26 2.22
CA CYS A 143 -4.32 -6.84 2.44
C CYS A 143 -4.65 -5.98 1.19
N SER A 144 -4.48 -6.53 -0.01
CA SER A 144 -4.90 -5.89 -1.26
C SER A 144 -6.38 -5.58 -1.29
N GLU A 145 -7.21 -6.46 -0.73
CA GLU A 145 -8.65 -6.28 -0.66
C GLU A 145 -9.04 -5.25 0.40
N LEU A 146 -8.39 -5.26 1.56
CA LEU A 146 -8.59 -4.22 2.58
C LEU A 146 -8.22 -2.84 2.04
N MET A 147 -7.10 -2.73 1.30
CA MET A 147 -6.73 -1.51 0.60
C MET A 147 -7.82 -1.10 -0.39
N TYR A 148 -8.27 -2.00 -1.27
CA TYR A 148 -9.34 -1.68 -2.22
C TYR A 148 -10.62 -1.19 -1.54
N GLN A 149 -11.10 -1.90 -0.52
CA GLN A 149 -12.34 -1.50 0.14
C GLN A 149 -12.22 -0.18 0.92
N ALA A 150 -11.04 0.13 1.49
CA ALA A 150 -10.75 1.44 2.06
C ALA A 150 -10.76 2.56 1.00
N TRP A 151 -10.17 2.30 -0.18
CA TRP A 151 -10.23 3.23 -1.31
C TRP A 151 -11.67 3.45 -1.79
N ARG A 152 -12.41 2.35 -2.01
CA ARG A 152 -13.84 2.38 -2.38
C ARG A 152 -14.65 3.19 -1.38
N GLY A 153 -14.47 2.95 -0.07
CA GLY A 153 -15.14 3.70 0.98
C GLY A 153 -14.80 5.19 0.96
N THR A 154 -13.54 5.53 0.68
CA THR A 154 -13.08 6.93 0.53
C THR A 154 -13.74 7.63 -0.66
N CYS A 155 -13.82 6.95 -1.80
CA CYS A 155 -14.51 7.46 -2.99
C CYS A 155 -16.00 7.68 -2.71
N LEU A 156 -16.66 6.75 -2.02
CA LEU A 156 -18.07 6.88 -1.66
C LEU A 156 -18.31 8.08 -0.72
N ALA A 157 -17.54 8.21 0.36
CA ALA A 157 -17.69 9.31 1.32
C ALA A 157 -17.43 10.70 0.68
N SER A 158 -16.47 10.78 -0.25
CA SER A 158 -16.20 12.01 -1.01
C SER A 158 -17.27 12.31 -2.07
N SER A 159 -17.91 11.28 -2.64
CA SER A 159 -18.98 11.45 -3.63
C SER A 159 -20.29 11.99 -3.02
N GLU A 160 -20.58 11.63 -1.77
CA GLU A 160 -21.74 12.15 -1.02
C GLU A 160 -21.59 13.65 -0.71
N THR A 161 -20.36 14.13 -0.63
CA THR A 161 -20.05 15.51 -0.25
C THR A 161 -19.69 16.40 -1.44
N ARG A 162 -19.13 15.90 -2.56
CA ARG A 162 -18.60 16.78 -3.63
C ARG A 162 -18.67 16.30 -5.09
N ASP A 163 -18.85 15.03 -5.45
CA ASP A 163 -19.05 14.62 -6.85
C ASP A 163 -19.53 13.17 -6.99
N LYS A 164 -20.77 12.96 -7.46
CA LYS A 164 -21.40 11.63 -7.59
C LYS A 164 -20.77 10.72 -8.65
N ASP A 165 -19.83 11.26 -9.42
CA ASP A 165 -19.21 10.60 -10.57
C ASP A 165 -17.72 10.31 -10.36
N LEU A 166 -17.16 10.43 -9.14
CA LEU A 166 -15.75 10.09 -8.90
C LEU A 166 -15.50 8.61 -9.22
N PRO A 167 -14.82 8.28 -10.33
CA PRO A 167 -14.58 6.89 -10.67
C PRO A 167 -13.49 6.37 -9.72
N MET A 168 -13.68 5.17 -9.17
CA MET A 168 -12.65 4.51 -8.37
C MET A 168 -11.30 4.39 -9.12
N GLY A 169 -11.29 4.50 -10.45
CA GLY A 169 -10.08 4.58 -11.27
C GLY A 169 -9.27 5.87 -11.15
N GLY A 170 -9.66 6.83 -10.30
CA GLY A 170 -8.87 8.03 -10.00
C GLY A 170 -7.52 7.72 -9.34
N LEU A 171 -7.44 6.64 -8.54
CA LEU A 171 -6.25 6.31 -7.74
C LEU A 171 -4.96 6.33 -8.57
N LYS A 172 -4.04 7.21 -8.19
CA LYS A 172 -2.76 7.45 -8.85
C LYS A 172 -1.57 7.07 -7.99
N PHE A 173 -1.63 7.28 -6.68
CA PHE A 173 -0.49 6.99 -5.79
C PHE A 173 -0.87 6.10 -4.61
N ILE A 174 0.00 5.16 -4.28
CA ILE A 174 -0.04 4.43 -3.01
C ILE A 174 1.31 4.58 -2.32
N ALA A 175 1.33 5.34 -1.23
CA ALA A 175 2.49 5.52 -0.38
C ALA A 175 2.47 4.51 0.77
N ILE A 176 3.58 3.82 0.99
CA ILE A 176 3.77 2.85 2.07
C ILE A 176 5.03 3.24 2.83
N GLY A 177 4.88 3.52 4.12
CA GLY A 177 5.97 3.98 4.99
C GLY A 177 6.22 3.03 6.15
N LEU A 178 7.11 3.44 7.05
CA LEU A 178 7.52 2.67 8.24
C LEU A 178 7.94 1.22 7.91
N ILE A 179 8.54 1.01 6.73
CA ILE A 179 8.90 -0.33 6.27
C ILE A 179 10.14 -0.80 7.03
N SER A 180 9.92 -1.74 7.96
CA SER A 180 10.96 -2.37 8.77
C SER A 180 11.01 -3.90 8.63
N ASN A 181 10.10 -4.49 7.85
CA ASN A 181 10.18 -5.92 7.59
C ASN A 181 11.46 -6.21 6.79
N ARG A 182 12.27 -7.14 7.31
CA ARG A 182 13.65 -7.36 6.88
C ARG A 182 13.78 -7.60 5.37
N GLY A 183 12.87 -8.37 4.78
CA GLY A 183 12.92 -8.69 3.35
C GLY A 183 12.76 -7.44 2.47
N THR A 184 11.68 -6.68 2.66
CA THR A 184 11.43 -5.47 1.87
C THR A 184 12.47 -4.39 2.15
N TYR A 185 12.86 -4.19 3.42
CA TYR A 185 13.83 -3.17 3.77
C TYR A 185 15.22 -3.42 3.14
N LEU A 186 15.68 -4.68 3.11
CA LEU A 186 16.92 -5.03 2.41
C LEU A 186 16.80 -4.82 0.89
N ALA A 187 15.66 -5.15 0.29
CA ALA A 187 15.43 -4.91 -1.14
C ALA A 187 15.49 -3.41 -1.49
N ILE A 188 14.93 -2.55 -0.62
CA ILE A 188 15.02 -1.08 -0.72
C ILE A 188 16.49 -0.63 -0.64
N GLN A 189 17.23 -1.11 0.35
CA GLN A 189 18.65 -0.78 0.55
C GLN A 189 19.48 -1.13 -0.69
N ASN A 190 19.34 -2.35 -1.18
CA ASN A 190 20.09 -2.82 -2.34
C ASN A 190 19.73 -2.04 -3.61
N ALA A 191 18.45 -1.73 -3.83
CA ALA A 191 18.00 -0.91 -4.94
C ALA A 191 18.64 0.49 -4.92
N VAL A 192 18.64 1.16 -3.77
CA VAL A 192 19.24 2.49 -3.63
C VAL A 192 20.75 2.43 -3.77
N GLU A 193 21.43 1.46 -3.15
CA GLU A 193 22.88 1.30 -3.26
C GLU A 193 23.36 1.06 -4.69
N LEU A 194 22.66 0.19 -5.44
CA LEU A 194 22.98 -0.06 -6.84
C LEU A 194 22.84 1.22 -7.67
N ARG A 195 21.78 1.99 -7.45
CA ARG A 195 21.59 3.27 -8.14
C ARG A 195 22.68 4.28 -7.78
N SER A 196 23.02 4.43 -6.51
CA SER A 196 24.05 5.37 -6.05
C SER A 196 25.45 5.02 -6.58
N ARG A 197 25.74 3.74 -6.85
CA ARG A 197 27.00 3.34 -7.50
C ARG A 197 27.02 3.74 -8.97
N SER A 198 25.88 3.64 -9.65
CA SER A 198 25.73 3.99 -11.06
C SER A 198 25.63 5.50 -11.29
N ASP A 199 25.07 6.24 -10.34
CA ASP A 199 25.00 7.70 -10.33
C ASP A 199 25.38 8.27 -8.95
N PRO A 200 26.68 8.49 -8.69
CA PRO A 200 27.17 9.05 -7.42
C PRO A 200 26.74 10.51 -7.18
N SER A 201 26.18 11.19 -8.19
CA SER A 201 25.69 12.56 -8.06
C SER A 201 24.28 12.64 -7.50
N MET A 202 23.62 11.49 -7.29
CA MET A 202 22.35 11.42 -6.58
C MET A 202 22.49 12.05 -5.18
N GLY A 203 21.79 13.17 -4.99
CA GLY A 203 21.62 13.81 -3.70
C GLY A 203 20.66 13.05 -2.80
N GLU A 204 20.30 13.69 -1.68
CA GLU A 204 19.25 13.20 -0.78
C GLU A 204 17.87 13.22 -1.46
N GLY A 205 17.04 12.20 -1.22
CA GLY A 205 15.66 12.10 -1.74
C GLY A 205 15.32 10.72 -2.30
N SER A 206 14.20 10.62 -3.03
CA SER A 206 13.78 9.37 -3.64
C SER A 206 14.59 8.95 -4.87
N VAL A 207 14.87 7.64 -4.95
CA VAL A 207 15.24 6.95 -6.19
C VAL A 207 13.97 6.50 -6.91
N THR A 208 13.94 6.52 -8.23
CA THR A 208 12.76 6.12 -9.00
C THR A 208 13.13 5.04 -10.00
N PHE A 209 12.35 3.96 -10.01
CA PHE A 209 12.42 2.87 -10.99
C PHE A 209 11.09 2.79 -11.73
N SER A 210 11.11 2.47 -13.02
CA SER A 210 9.95 2.46 -13.89
C SER A 210 9.78 1.15 -14.65
N SER A 211 8.53 0.83 -15.00
CA SER A 211 8.21 -0.26 -15.92
C SER A 211 8.77 -0.07 -17.33
N SER A 212 9.16 1.16 -17.69
CA SER A 212 9.82 1.48 -18.97
C SER A 212 11.34 1.45 -18.91
N ASP A 213 11.94 1.17 -17.75
CA ASP A 213 13.38 1.00 -17.64
C ASP A 213 13.85 -0.27 -18.37
N GLU A 214 15.15 -0.40 -18.57
CA GLU A 214 15.78 -1.54 -19.22
C GLU A 214 16.81 -2.19 -18.27
N ASN A 215 17.19 -3.44 -18.56
CA ASN A 215 18.25 -4.17 -17.86
C ASN A 215 18.03 -4.23 -16.33
N GLU A 216 19.06 -3.94 -15.55
CA GLU A 216 19.07 -4.08 -14.09
C GLU A 216 18.02 -3.19 -13.39
N ASP A 217 17.74 -1.99 -13.90
CA ASP A 217 16.73 -1.10 -13.32
C ASP A 217 15.32 -1.68 -13.44
N LEU A 218 15.02 -2.36 -14.56
CA LEU A 218 13.76 -3.05 -14.76
C LEU A 218 13.61 -4.25 -13.81
N ASP A 219 14.71 -4.96 -13.56
CA ASP A 219 14.73 -6.06 -12.60
C ASP A 219 14.56 -5.54 -11.16
N ILE A 220 15.14 -4.39 -10.82
CA ILE A 220 14.89 -3.71 -9.53
C ILE A 220 13.43 -3.29 -9.41
N PHE A 221 12.84 -2.69 -10.46
CA PHE A 221 11.42 -2.33 -10.48
C PHE A 221 10.55 -3.57 -10.19
N ARG A 222 10.78 -4.68 -10.89
CA ARG A 222 10.06 -5.95 -10.67
C ARG A 222 10.29 -6.48 -9.27
N MET A 223 11.53 -6.47 -8.78
CA MET A 223 11.86 -6.91 -7.42
C MET A 223 11.08 -6.11 -6.36
N LEU A 224 11.07 -4.77 -6.45
CA LEU A 224 10.34 -3.90 -5.52
C LEU A 224 8.84 -4.18 -5.52
N VAL A 225 8.27 -4.42 -6.70
CA VAL A 225 6.89 -4.86 -6.86
C VAL A 225 6.63 -6.23 -6.21
N GLY A 226 7.59 -7.15 -6.27
CA GLY A 226 7.49 -8.48 -5.67
C GLY A 226 7.68 -8.54 -4.14
N THR A 227 8.09 -7.43 -3.52
CA THR A 227 8.22 -7.34 -2.06
C THR A 227 6.89 -7.59 -1.35
N ASP A 228 6.93 -7.84 -0.04
CA ASP A 228 5.71 -8.06 0.74
C ASP A 228 4.84 -6.79 0.85
N ASN A 229 5.43 -5.60 0.66
CA ASN A 229 4.73 -4.31 0.57
C ASN A 229 4.26 -3.97 -0.85
N GLY A 230 4.98 -4.38 -1.90
CA GLY A 230 4.58 -4.14 -3.30
C GLY A 230 3.48 -5.08 -3.79
N ARG A 231 3.52 -6.35 -3.36
CA ARG A 231 2.56 -7.39 -3.81
C ARG A 231 1.09 -6.98 -3.61
N PRO A 232 0.67 -6.44 -2.44
CA PRO A 232 -0.71 -6.01 -2.26
C PRO A 232 -1.17 -4.96 -3.28
N VAL A 233 -0.29 -4.04 -3.70
CA VAL A 233 -0.63 -2.99 -4.68
C VAL A 233 -0.95 -3.60 -6.04
N VAL A 234 -0.08 -4.45 -6.57
CA VAL A 234 -0.33 -5.09 -7.87
C VAL A 234 -1.52 -6.03 -7.82
N ARG A 235 -1.65 -6.78 -6.72
CA ARG A 235 -2.78 -7.69 -6.55
C ARG A 235 -4.10 -6.93 -6.51
N MET A 236 -4.15 -5.79 -5.83
CA MET A 236 -5.32 -4.89 -5.82
C MET A 236 -5.67 -4.44 -7.24
N CYS A 237 -4.68 -4.01 -8.01
CA CYS A 237 -4.88 -3.57 -9.40
C CYS A 237 -5.34 -4.71 -10.32
N ALA A 238 -4.87 -5.94 -10.09
CA ALA A 238 -5.26 -7.11 -10.88
C ALA A 238 -6.67 -7.60 -10.52
N ASP A 239 -6.97 -7.73 -9.23
CA ASP A 239 -8.26 -8.23 -8.75
C ASP A 239 -9.39 -7.23 -9.02
N HIS A 240 -9.10 -5.93 -9.09
CA HIS A 240 -10.10 -4.86 -9.33
C HIS A 240 -9.83 -4.07 -10.61
N ALA A 241 -9.40 -4.76 -11.66
CA ALA A 241 -9.00 -4.14 -12.92
C ALA A 241 -10.13 -3.31 -13.56
N LYS A 242 -11.40 -3.70 -13.43
CA LYS A 242 -12.52 -2.93 -14.00
C LYS A 242 -12.78 -1.70 -13.15
N SER A 243 -12.92 -1.86 -11.83
CA SER A 243 -13.25 -0.75 -10.93
C SER A 243 -12.15 0.30 -10.84
N LEU A 244 -10.88 -0.12 -10.91
CA LEU A 244 -9.73 0.78 -10.95
C LEU A 244 -9.45 1.31 -12.35
N GLY A 245 -10.22 0.96 -13.39
CA GLY A 245 -10.01 1.49 -14.75
C GLY A 245 -8.71 1.00 -15.40
N GLY A 246 -8.29 -0.22 -15.09
CA GLY A 246 -7.18 -0.90 -15.73
C GLY A 246 -5.80 -0.48 -15.21
N LYS A 247 -5.70 0.05 -13.98
CA LYS A 247 -4.43 0.55 -13.44
C LYS A 247 -3.34 -0.50 -13.40
N GLN A 248 -2.12 -0.02 -13.68
CA GLN A 248 -0.88 -0.76 -13.50
C GLN A 248 0.13 0.10 -12.73
N ILE A 249 1.06 -0.53 -12.01
CA ILE A 249 2.20 0.20 -11.45
C ILE A 249 3.15 0.56 -12.59
N VAL A 250 3.44 1.84 -12.74
CA VAL A 250 4.37 2.34 -13.78
C VAL A 250 5.67 2.87 -13.20
N LYS A 251 5.66 3.32 -11.94
CA LYS A 251 6.87 3.72 -11.21
C LYS A 251 6.82 3.31 -9.74
N VAL A 252 8.00 3.13 -9.17
CA VAL A 252 8.22 2.99 -7.73
C VAL A 252 9.25 4.03 -7.31
N HIS A 253 8.84 4.96 -6.44
CA HIS A 253 9.73 5.89 -5.78
C HIS A 253 10.15 5.29 -4.44
N VAL A 254 11.44 5.34 -4.13
CA VAL A 254 12.07 4.55 -3.07
C VAL A 254 12.91 5.45 -2.18
N TRP A 255 12.69 5.35 -0.88
CA TRP A 255 13.51 5.97 0.16
C TRP A 255 14.15 4.87 0.99
N ASN A 256 15.49 4.87 1.02
CA ASN A 256 16.24 4.02 1.94
C ASN A 256 15.90 4.36 3.40
N ASN A 257 15.89 5.65 3.71
CA ASN A 257 15.38 6.17 4.96
C ASN A 257 14.24 7.13 4.66
N MET A 258 13.09 6.86 5.26
CA MET A 258 11.96 7.75 5.24
C MET A 258 12.36 9.08 5.93
N PRO A 259 12.01 10.25 5.36
CA PRO A 259 12.33 11.55 5.98
C PRO A 259 11.88 11.59 7.44
N TYR A 260 12.70 12.08 8.38
CA TYR A 260 12.41 12.11 9.84
C TYR A 260 12.15 10.75 10.53
N SER A 261 12.18 9.63 9.81
CA SER A 261 12.01 8.28 10.37
C SER A 261 13.20 7.39 9.99
N PRO A 262 14.43 7.66 10.49
CA PRO A 262 15.62 6.89 10.14
C PRO A 262 15.48 5.42 10.58
N GLY A 263 15.98 4.50 9.76
CA GLY A 263 15.86 3.06 9.99
C GLY A 263 14.57 2.43 9.46
N PHE A 264 13.71 3.22 8.81
CA PHE A 264 12.54 2.74 8.09
C PHE A 264 12.60 3.11 6.61
N GLY A 265 12.27 2.17 5.74
CA GLY A 265 12.14 2.42 4.31
C GLY A 265 10.80 3.06 3.95
N GLY A 266 10.74 3.69 2.78
CA GLY A 266 9.51 4.24 2.20
C GLY A 266 9.38 3.87 0.72
N LEU A 267 8.17 3.58 0.29
CA LEU A 267 7.82 3.31 -1.10
C LEU A 267 6.62 4.16 -1.52
N VAL A 268 6.64 4.73 -2.72
CA VAL A 268 5.46 5.30 -3.37
C VAL A 268 5.29 4.65 -4.73
N PHE A 269 4.16 3.97 -4.93
CA PHE A 269 3.79 3.36 -6.19
C PHE A 269 2.94 4.34 -6.99
N GLU A 270 3.38 4.67 -8.20
CA GLU A 270 2.61 5.46 -9.18
C GLU A 270 1.86 4.52 -10.12
N LEU A 271 0.56 4.76 -10.27
CA LEU A 271 -0.37 3.98 -11.07
C LEU A 271 -0.77 4.74 -12.33
N ALA A 272 -0.84 4.06 -13.47
CA ALA A 272 -1.35 4.61 -14.74
C ALA A 272 -2.43 3.72 -15.35
#